data_AF-A0A812U8A2-F1
#
_entry.id   AF-A0A812U8A2-F1
#
_cell.length_a   1.000
_cell.length_b   1.000
_cell.length_c   1.000
_cell.angle_alpha   90.00
_cell.angle_beta   90.00
_cell.angle_gamma   90.00
#
_symmetry.space_group_name_H-M   'P 1'
#
loop_
_entity.id
_entity.type
_entity.pdbx_description
1 polymer ?
#
loop_
_entity_poly.entity_id
_entity_poly.type
_entity_poly.pdbx_seq_one_letter_code
_entity_poly.pdbx_strand_id
1 'polypeptide(L)'
;MNRVFLLFFAFAGSNALKATRAFLNATNKTVLTKDISDLEDTVHQLLQQEATPSLANFAKDLQKIIDDDMKAAVLKVKASLQTELDGHYTTGYDKCDSTMLGSGEVSSKSSVFTAAASQHETCRKEEAEAETAFSTCSSEESSLKTAKDSACKVVADYDKISNGNCGKNSGEDYVAYTARLMKYYEAENKKGKEAEAKCDEATKVHNSKSTSCSDLKSAWTTKKAACDKQQDTMDAASCEIQSTSENVCKVYDDCYSSATSSYNNDKTSVGTQEAAIKNEWKALLHLECLLKVFALSDTEKANAMKACNSKNYDSEANSALTLTYPSPVPRDAKACPPQGSVESKALVAGRDNYKAKYYQLPSNAPSKTCTAACCATCDSFTCPDGYVQKSNAASIFGELRDLCCDSSRFSGSKILKTKAWEDTLVGWLPSNLKSTNWVPCYRKSTRTSNGQWWNKCRSYANTLTVMKLSTGKVIGGFSKAGRGHGSYTNQNTGDSWLFSLTNGFKHNVCLGRAEKLWRFMFGEKCGDGAEDWTAEGRFEVPGRVDLTLCSGPGLAPLASLI
;
A
#
# COMPACT_ATOMS: atom_id res chain seq x y z
N MET A 1 -32.51 -22.09 -44.29
CA MET A 1 -32.39 -20.83 -43.53
C MET A 1 -31.38 -21.01 -42.40
N ASN A 2 -30.09 -20.72 -42.63
CA ASN A 2 -29.09 -20.42 -41.59
C ASN A 2 -27.70 -20.28 -42.22
N ARG A 3 -27.38 -19.09 -42.72
CA ARG A 3 -26.01 -18.69 -43.10
C ARG A 3 -25.67 -17.24 -42.74
N VAL A 4 -26.51 -16.55 -41.96
CA VAL A 4 -26.35 -15.11 -41.67
C VAL A 4 -25.97 -14.81 -40.21
N PHE A 5 -25.92 -15.79 -39.31
CA PHE A 5 -25.73 -15.53 -37.87
C PHE A 5 -24.26 -15.49 -37.37
N LEU A 6 -23.27 -15.74 -38.23
CA LEU A 6 -21.86 -15.92 -37.80
C LEU A 6 -20.98 -14.65 -37.86
N LEU A 7 -21.52 -13.48 -38.21
CA LEU A 7 -20.68 -12.29 -38.52
C LEU A 7 -20.78 -11.11 -37.54
N PHE A 8 -21.46 -11.21 -36.39
CA PHE A 8 -21.68 -10.05 -35.50
C PHE A 8 -21.02 -10.04 -34.10
N PHE A 9 -20.22 -11.04 -33.71
CA PHE A 9 -19.75 -11.16 -32.31
C PHE A 9 -18.24 -10.93 -32.11
N ALA A 10 -17.73 -9.77 -32.54
CA ALA A 10 -16.33 -9.36 -32.30
C ALA A 10 -16.13 -8.39 -31.11
N PHE A 11 -17.18 -8.01 -30.38
CA PHE A 11 -17.04 -7.18 -29.17
C PHE A 11 -18.05 -7.59 -28.09
N ALA A 12 -17.73 -8.62 -27.31
CA ALA A 12 -18.42 -8.88 -26.04
C ALA A 12 -17.50 -9.62 -25.07
N GLY A 13 -17.39 -9.13 -23.83
CA GLY A 13 -16.53 -9.69 -22.79
C GLY A 13 -16.92 -11.11 -22.36
N SER A 14 -16.05 -11.73 -21.57
CA SER A 14 -15.98 -13.15 -21.19
C SER A 14 -17.29 -13.83 -20.76
N ASN A 15 -18.30 -13.06 -20.35
CA ASN A 15 -19.62 -13.59 -19.96
C ASN A 15 -20.52 -13.92 -21.17
N ALA A 16 -20.36 -13.23 -22.31
CA ALA A 16 -21.12 -13.51 -23.52
C ALA A 16 -20.62 -14.79 -24.22
N LEU A 17 -19.30 -15.02 -24.22
CA LEU A 17 -18.70 -16.27 -24.71
C LEU A 17 -19.14 -17.49 -23.89
N LYS A 18 -19.25 -17.36 -22.56
CA LYS A 18 -19.78 -18.43 -21.68
C LYS A 18 -21.24 -18.79 -21.99
N ALA A 19 -22.10 -17.79 -22.26
CA ALA A 19 -23.50 -18.02 -22.58
C ALA A 19 -23.70 -18.66 -23.96
N THR A 20 -22.96 -18.21 -24.97
CA THR A 20 -23.00 -18.81 -26.32
C THR A 20 -22.37 -20.20 -26.33
N ARG A 21 -21.32 -20.45 -25.53
CA ARG A 21 -20.71 -21.78 -25.32
C ARG A 21 -21.70 -22.73 -24.65
N ALA A 22 -22.41 -22.32 -23.60
CA ALA A 22 -23.43 -23.16 -22.95
C ALA A 22 -24.60 -23.50 -23.90
N PHE A 23 -25.00 -22.57 -24.76
CA PHE A 23 -26.07 -22.80 -25.74
C PHE A 23 -25.64 -23.78 -26.84
N LEU A 24 -24.48 -23.57 -27.49
CA LEU A 24 -23.94 -24.52 -28.48
C LEU A 24 -23.69 -25.91 -27.89
N ASN A 25 -23.19 -26.00 -26.65
CA ASN A 25 -22.87 -27.28 -25.99
C ASN A 25 -24.13 -28.04 -25.55
N ALA A 26 -25.18 -27.35 -25.08
CA ALA A 26 -26.40 -28.02 -24.65
C ALA A 26 -27.22 -28.57 -25.82
N THR A 27 -27.44 -27.78 -26.88
CA THR A 27 -28.27 -28.21 -28.02
C THR A 27 -27.59 -29.23 -28.94
N ASN A 28 -26.25 -29.24 -29.07
CA ASN A 28 -25.59 -30.24 -29.93
C ASN A 28 -25.34 -31.57 -29.19
N LYS A 29 -25.00 -31.53 -27.90
CA LYS A 29 -24.68 -32.72 -27.10
C LYS A 29 -25.86 -33.67 -26.92
N THR A 30 -27.06 -33.15 -26.60
CA THR A 30 -28.24 -34.01 -26.38
C THR A 30 -28.87 -34.52 -27.67
N VAL A 31 -28.71 -33.76 -28.76
CA VAL A 31 -29.25 -34.15 -30.07
C VAL A 31 -28.37 -35.26 -30.66
N LEU A 32 -27.04 -35.08 -30.72
CA LEU A 32 -26.17 -36.05 -31.37
C LEU A 32 -26.07 -37.41 -30.64
N THR A 33 -26.00 -37.42 -29.30
CA THR A 33 -25.93 -38.70 -28.54
C THR A 33 -27.25 -39.48 -28.58
N LYS A 34 -28.38 -38.79 -28.59
CA LYS A 34 -29.69 -39.43 -28.77
C LYS A 34 -29.82 -40.00 -30.18
N ASP A 35 -29.45 -39.22 -31.19
CA ASP A 35 -29.53 -39.65 -32.59
C ASP A 35 -28.62 -40.85 -32.87
N ILE A 36 -27.44 -40.95 -32.24
CA ILE A 36 -26.56 -42.11 -32.36
C ILE A 36 -27.16 -43.36 -31.69
N SER A 37 -27.74 -43.22 -30.49
CA SER A 37 -28.40 -44.35 -29.80
C SER A 37 -29.62 -44.85 -30.58
N ASP A 38 -30.45 -43.94 -31.10
CA ASP A 38 -31.62 -44.28 -31.90
C ASP A 38 -31.20 -44.94 -33.24
N LEU A 39 -30.06 -44.53 -33.79
CA LEU A 39 -29.46 -45.15 -34.99
C LEU A 39 -28.91 -46.55 -34.69
N GLU A 40 -28.24 -46.76 -33.55
CA GLU A 40 -27.79 -48.08 -33.09
C GLU A 40 -28.95 -49.05 -32.93
N ASP A 41 -30.04 -48.62 -32.31
CA ASP A 41 -31.26 -49.43 -32.16
C ASP A 41 -31.88 -49.80 -33.51
N THR A 42 -31.90 -48.85 -34.45
CA THR A 42 -32.38 -49.09 -35.82
C THR A 42 -31.50 -50.12 -36.54
N VAL A 43 -30.17 -49.99 -36.43
CA VAL A 43 -29.21 -50.94 -37.02
C VAL A 43 -29.37 -52.33 -36.40
N HIS A 44 -29.57 -52.43 -35.09
CA HIS A 44 -29.83 -53.70 -34.41
C HIS A 44 -31.13 -54.37 -34.88
N GLN A 45 -32.22 -53.62 -35.04
CA GLN A 45 -33.48 -54.17 -35.56
C GLN A 45 -33.33 -54.69 -37.00
N LEU A 46 -32.59 -53.96 -37.83
CA LEU A 46 -32.32 -54.34 -39.21
C LEU A 46 -31.43 -55.57 -39.33
N LEU A 47 -30.49 -55.78 -38.42
CA LEU A 47 -29.64 -56.98 -38.38
C LEU A 47 -30.41 -58.28 -38.05
N GLN A 48 -31.63 -58.19 -37.51
CA GLN A 48 -32.49 -59.34 -37.25
C GLN A 48 -33.27 -59.83 -38.49
N GLN A 49 -33.18 -59.10 -39.61
CA GLN A 49 -33.82 -59.49 -40.87
C GLN A 49 -32.90 -60.38 -41.74
N GLU A 50 -33.51 -61.15 -42.66
CA GLU A 50 -32.77 -61.96 -43.64
C GLU A 50 -31.86 -61.10 -44.53
N ALA A 51 -30.69 -61.62 -44.91
CA ALA A 51 -29.74 -60.88 -45.75
C ALA A 51 -30.34 -60.58 -47.14
N THR A 52 -30.55 -59.30 -47.45
CA THR A 52 -30.97 -58.86 -48.80
C THR A 52 -29.97 -57.88 -49.42
N PRO A 53 -29.85 -57.82 -50.76
CA PRO A 53 -29.00 -56.82 -51.44
C PRO A 53 -29.36 -55.36 -51.09
N SER A 54 -30.64 -55.09 -50.84
CA SER A 54 -31.12 -53.75 -50.42
C SER A 54 -30.53 -53.34 -49.08
N LEU A 55 -30.46 -54.28 -48.13
CA LEU A 55 -29.94 -54.06 -46.79
C LEU A 55 -28.42 -53.85 -46.79
N ALA A 56 -27.71 -54.57 -47.67
CA ALA A 56 -26.28 -54.38 -47.89
C ALA A 56 -25.95 -53.00 -48.52
N ASN A 57 -26.81 -52.48 -49.40
CA ASN A 57 -26.63 -51.14 -49.95
C ASN A 57 -26.92 -50.06 -48.90
N PHE A 58 -27.97 -50.21 -48.10
CA PHE A 58 -28.22 -49.32 -46.97
C PHE A 58 -27.03 -49.26 -46.01
N ALA A 59 -26.44 -50.41 -45.63
CA ALA A 59 -25.28 -50.45 -44.75
C ALA A 59 -24.07 -49.70 -45.35
N LYS A 60 -23.85 -49.79 -46.67
CA LYS A 60 -22.80 -49.04 -47.37
C LYS A 60 -23.04 -47.53 -47.36
N ASP A 61 -24.28 -47.10 -47.59
CA ASP A 61 -24.62 -45.68 -47.59
C ASP A 61 -24.51 -45.09 -46.18
N LEU A 62 -24.94 -45.82 -45.16
CA LEU A 62 -24.79 -45.41 -43.76
C LEU A 62 -23.31 -45.39 -43.31
N GLN A 63 -22.50 -46.36 -43.77
CA GLN A 63 -21.06 -46.36 -43.52
C GLN A 63 -20.39 -45.10 -44.07
N LYS A 64 -20.77 -44.65 -45.27
CA LYS A 64 -20.26 -43.38 -45.83
C LYS A 64 -20.65 -42.18 -44.98
N ILE A 65 -21.90 -42.11 -44.52
CA ILE A 65 -22.36 -41.00 -43.65
C ILE A 65 -21.56 -40.98 -42.33
N ILE A 66 -21.31 -42.15 -41.74
CA ILE A 66 -20.51 -42.25 -40.51
C ILE A 66 -19.08 -41.73 -40.74
N ASP A 67 -18.44 -42.16 -41.83
CA ASP A 67 -17.05 -41.80 -42.12
C ASP A 67 -16.88 -40.34 -42.57
N ASP A 68 -17.69 -39.91 -43.55
CA ASP A 68 -17.52 -38.63 -44.23
C ASP A 68 -18.12 -37.46 -43.43
N ASP A 69 -19.22 -37.70 -42.69
CA ASP A 69 -19.94 -36.63 -41.98
C ASP A 69 -19.75 -36.71 -40.46
N MET A 70 -20.13 -37.84 -39.83
CA MET A 70 -20.22 -37.92 -38.37
C MET A 70 -18.84 -37.89 -37.73
N LYS A 71 -17.91 -38.74 -38.17
CA LYS A 71 -16.52 -38.72 -37.69
C LYS A 71 -15.83 -37.40 -38.01
N ALA A 72 -16.04 -36.84 -39.20
CA ALA A 72 -15.50 -35.54 -39.57
C ALA A 72 -16.00 -34.42 -38.63
N ALA A 73 -17.27 -34.44 -38.24
CA ALA A 73 -17.83 -33.51 -37.28
C ALA A 73 -17.17 -33.65 -35.89
N VAL A 74 -17.00 -34.87 -35.38
CA VAL A 74 -16.33 -35.12 -34.10
C VAL A 74 -14.87 -34.64 -34.13
N LEU A 75 -14.13 -34.89 -35.21
CA LEU A 75 -12.76 -34.39 -35.39
C LEU A 75 -12.70 -32.86 -35.43
N LYS A 76 -13.72 -32.21 -36.02
CA LYS A 76 -13.83 -30.74 -36.01
C LYS A 76 -14.07 -30.20 -34.61
N VAL A 77 -14.85 -30.89 -33.78
CA VAL A 77 -15.01 -30.55 -32.36
C VAL A 77 -13.67 -30.68 -31.63
N LYS A 78 -12.93 -31.79 -31.82
CA LYS A 78 -11.57 -31.96 -31.27
C LYS A 78 -10.66 -30.77 -31.61
N ALA A 79 -10.58 -30.39 -32.90
CA ALA A 79 -9.75 -29.28 -33.34
C ALA A 79 -10.16 -27.94 -32.70
N SER A 80 -11.47 -27.72 -32.51
CA SER A 80 -11.99 -26.52 -31.86
C SER A 80 -11.63 -26.48 -30.37
N LEU A 81 -11.73 -27.62 -29.66
CA LEU A 81 -11.32 -27.73 -28.26
C LEU A 81 -9.81 -27.51 -28.07
N GLN A 82 -8.99 -28.03 -29.00
CA GLN A 82 -7.54 -27.78 -28.97
C GLN A 82 -7.22 -26.30 -29.18
N THR A 83 -7.85 -25.66 -30.17
CA THR A 83 -7.67 -24.22 -30.45
C THR A 83 -8.07 -23.37 -29.25
N GLU A 84 -9.17 -23.72 -28.58
CA GLU A 84 -9.62 -23.06 -27.36
C GLU A 84 -8.57 -23.15 -26.25
N LEU A 85 -8.07 -24.37 -25.98
CA LEU A 85 -7.11 -24.61 -24.93
C LEU A 85 -5.77 -23.88 -25.17
N ASP A 86 -5.28 -23.92 -26.40
CA ASP A 86 -4.03 -23.26 -26.80
C ASP A 86 -4.18 -21.72 -26.78
N GLY A 87 -5.31 -21.21 -27.26
CA GLY A 87 -5.60 -19.78 -27.30
C GLY A 87 -5.74 -19.17 -25.92
N HIS A 88 -6.46 -19.83 -25.01
CA HIS A 88 -6.60 -19.37 -23.62
C HIS A 88 -5.28 -19.41 -22.85
N TYR A 89 -4.45 -20.43 -23.10
CA TYR A 89 -3.13 -20.51 -22.50
C TYR A 89 -2.21 -19.39 -23.00
N THR A 90 -2.02 -19.28 -24.31
CA THR A 90 -1.12 -18.28 -24.91
C THR A 90 -1.62 -16.85 -24.70
N THR A 91 -2.80 -16.52 -25.23
CA THR A 91 -3.34 -15.15 -25.21
C THR A 91 -3.60 -14.67 -23.78
N GLY A 92 -4.04 -15.57 -22.89
CA GLY A 92 -4.29 -15.24 -21.49
C GLY A 92 -3.04 -14.72 -20.78
N TYR A 93 -1.96 -15.50 -20.82
CA TYR A 93 -0.71 -15.12 -20.17
C TYR A 93 0.08 -14.05 -20.95
N ASP A 94 0.07 -14.07 -22.28
CA ASP A 94 0.77 -13.07 -23.10
C ASP A 94 0.18 -11.67 -22.94
N LYS A 95 -1.14 -11.58 -22.73
CA LYS A 95 -1.78 -10.33 -22.33
C LYS A 95 -1.25 -9.82 -21.00
N CYS A 96 -1.07 -10.68 -20.00
CA CYS A 96 -0.48 -10.28 -18.72
C CYS A 96 0.97 -9.85 -18.90
N ASP A 97 1.76 -10.58 -19.68
CA ASP A 97 3.13 -10.17 -20.00
C ASP A 97 3.22 -8.80 -20.65
N SER A 98 2.24 -8.45 -21.50
CA SER A 98 2.20 -7.13 -22.12
C SER A 98 1.97 -6.01 -21.11
N THR A 99 1.35 -6.26 -19.95
CA THR A 99 1.23 -5.23 -18.90
C THR A 99 2.57 -4.92 -18.25
N MET A 100 3.52 -5.87 -18.26
CA MET A 100 4.90 -5.61 -17.87
C MET A 100 5.67 -4.75 -18.89
N LEU A 101 5.20 -4.61 -20.14
CA LEU A 101 5.73 -3.64 -21.11
C LEU A 101 5.35 -2.19 -20.75
N GLY A 102 4.39 -1.99 -19.82
CA GLY A 102 4.20 -0.72 -19.11
C GLY A 102 5.44 -0.25 -18.34
N SER A 103 6.48 -1.10 -18.23
CA SER A 103 7.85 -0.72 -17.82
C SER A 103 8.46 0.43 -18.61
N GLY A 104 7.90 0.84 -19.75
CA GLY A 104 8.26 2.10 -20.41
C GLY A 104 8.11 3.32 -19.49
N GLU A 105 7.05 3.34 -18.66
CA GLU A 105 6.83 4.42 -17.69
C GLU A 105 7.88 4.36 -16.57
N VAL A 106 8.13 3.18 -16.00
CA VAL A 106 9.19 2.96 -15.00
C VAL A 106 10.56 3.39 -15.54
N SER A 107 10.85 3.04 -16.80
CA SER A 107 12.10 3.39 -17.49
C SER A 107 12.22 4.91 -17.66
N SER A 108 11.15 5.59 -18.05
CA SER A 108 11.13 7.06 -18.17
C SER A 108 11.41 7.75 -16.84
N LYS A 109 10.79 7.28 -15.74
CA LYS A 109 11.03 7.80 -14.40
C LYS A 109 12.45 7.51 -13.91
N SER A 110 12.98 6.34 -14.25
CA SER A 110 14.39 5.97 -13.99
C SER A 110 15.36 6.93 -14.66
N SER A 111 15.13 7.30 -15.93
CA SER A 111 15.95 8.30 -16.61
C SER A 111 15.92 9.67 -15.95
N VAL A 112 14.73 10.13 -15.52
CA VAL A 112 14.59 11.38 -14.76
C VAL A 112 15.39 11.32 -13.46
N PHE A 113 15.28 10.22 -12.72
CA PHE A 113 16.02 10.00 -11.50
C PHE A 113 17.54 10.05 -11.71
N THR A 114 18.06 9.30 -12.70
CA THR A 114 19.51 9.27 -13.00
C THR A 114 20.03 10.65 -13.39
N ALA A 115 19.29 11.40 -14.21
CA ALA A 115 19.67 12.75 -14.60
C ALA A 115 19.67 13.71 -13.40
N ALA A 116 18.62 13.68 -12.58
CA ALA A 116 18.52 14.52 -11.39
C ALA A 116 19.61 14.20 -10.35
N ALA A 117 19.94 12.93 -10.15
CA ALA A 117 21.00 12.50 -9.25
C ALA A 117 22.38 13.02 -9.66
N SER A 118 22.74 12.89 -10.94
CA SER A 118 24.01 13.40 -11.47
C SER A 118 24.11 14.93 -11.37
N GLN A 119 23.01 15.63 -11.67
CA GLN A 119 22.96 17.09 -11.56
C GLN A 119 23.03 17.56 -10.11
N HIS A 120 22.34 16.88 -9.20
CA HIS A 120 22.37 17.20 -7.77
C HIS A 120 23.77 17.03 -7.18
N GLU A 121 24.46 15.92 -7.48
CA GLU A 121 25.82 15.69 -7.01
C GLU A 121 26.78 16.80 -7.46
N THR A 122 26.75 17.14 -8.75
CA THR A 122 27.56 18.23 -9.31
C THR A 122 27.20 19.57 -8.66
N CYS A 123 25.90 19.86 -8.52
CA CYS A 123 25.43 21.10 -7.94
C CYS A 123 25.92 21.28 -6.50
N ARG A 124 25.91 20.22 -5.68
CA ARG A 124 26.35 20.28 -4.28
C ARG A 124 27.84 20.53 -4.14
N LYS A 125 28.68 20.08 -5.09
CA LYS A 125 30.10 20.44 -5.15
C LYS A 125 30.27 21.94 -5.42
N GLU A 126 29.54 22.47 -6.39
CA GLU A 126 29.57 23.90 -6.72
C GLU A 126 28.96 24.78 -5.60
N GLU A 127 27.94 24.30 -4.88
CA GLU A 127 27.40 24.96 -3.68
C GLU A 127 28.46 25.03 -2.57
N ALA A 128 29.22 23.95 -2.34
CA ALA A 128 30.27 23.90 -1.34
C ALA A 128 31.40 24.90 -1.64
N GLU A 129 31.77 25.05 -2.91
CA GLU A 129 32.74 26.07 -3.35
C GLU A 129 32.21 27.49 -3.11
N ALA A 130 30.95 27.74 -3.46
CA ALA A 130 30.32 29.04 -3.24
C ALA A 130 30.18 29.37 -1.74
N GLU A 131 29.85 28.37 -0.91
CA GLU A 131 29.80 28.52 0.55
C GLU A 131 31.18 28.85 1.11
N THR A 132 32.23 28.16 0.65
CA THR A 132 33.62 28.39 1.08
C THR A 132 34.07 29.82 0.75
N ALA A 133 33.73 30.30 -0.45
CA ALA A 133 34.04 31.67 -0.87
C ALA A 133 33.30 32.70 0.00
N PHE A 134 32.02 32.48 0.30
CA PHE A 134 31.24 33.34 1.18
C PHE A 134 31.78 33.34 2.61
N SER A 135 32.05 32.18 3.20
CA SER A 135 32.53 32.06 4.58
C SER A 135 33.91 32.69 4.76
N THR A 136 34.80 32.51 3.79
CA THR A 136 36.10 33.21 3.73
C THR A 136 35.91 34.72 3.67
N CYS A 137 35.06 35.20 2.76
CA CYS A 137 34.76 36.64 2.64
C CYS A 137 34.21 37.21 3.94
N SER A 138 33.27 36.52 4.58
CA SER A 138 32.65 36.94 5.84
C SER A 138 33.66 37.05 6.98
N SER A 139 34.65 36.15 7.05
CA SER A 139 35.74 36.22 8.03
C SER A 139 36.64 37.45 7.79
N GLU A 140 36.97 37.72 6.53
CA GLU A 140 37.75 38.90 6.14
C GLU A 140 37.00 40.21 6.40
N GLU A 141 35.70 40.27 6.08
CA GLU A 141 34.83 41.41 6.38
C GLU A 141 34.78 41.71 7.88
N SER A 142 34.66 40.68 8.72
CA SER A 142 34.68 40.82 10.19
C SER A 142 36.00 41.41 10.69
N SER A 143 37.13 41.00 10.09
CA SER A 143 38.45 41.54 10.41
C SER A 143 38.57 43.01 9.99
N LEU A 144 38.10 43.36 8.79
CA LEU A 144 38.07 44.74 8.30
C LEU A 144 37.11 45.62 9.10
N LYS A 145 36.01 45.08 9.59
CA LYS A 145 35.09 45.78 10.50
C LYS A 145 35.80 46.17 11.79
N THR A 146 36.56 45.24 12.37
CA THR A 146 37.35 45.51 13.58
C THR A 146 38.42 46.58 13.34
N ALA A 147 39.10 46.51 12.18
CA ALA A 147 40.08 47.53 11.77
C ALA A 147 39.43 48.92 11.60
N LYS A 148 38.28 48.99 10.93
CA LYS A 148 37.47 50.21 10.79
C LYS A 148 37.07 50.79 12.14
N ASP A 149 36.45 49.96 12.99
CA ASP A 149 35.96 50.40 14.29
C ASP A 149 37.13 50.92 15.17
N SER A 150 38.30 50.28 15.09
CA SER A 150 39.52 50.73 15.77
C SER A 150 40.06 52.06 15.23
N ALA A 151 40.11 52.23 13.90
CA ALA A 151 40.57 53.48 13.27
C ALA A 151 39.64 54.65 13.59
N CYS A 152 38.32 54.44 13.52
CA CYS A 152 37.33 55.48 13.80
C CYS A 152 37.23 55.82 15.29
N LYS A 153 37.57 54.89 16.19
CA LYS A 153 37.68 55.19 17.62
C LYS A 153 38.77 56.25 17.91
N VAL A 154 39.88 56.25 17.16
CA VAL A 154 40.95 57.26 17.31
C VAL A 154 40.43 58.66 17.01
N VAL A 155 39.57 58.82 16.00
CA VAL A 155 38.91 60.09 15.68
C VAL A 155 38.04 60.55 16.86
N ALA A 156 37.20 59.64 17.38
CA ALA A 156 36.35 59.92 18.54
C ALA A 156 37.15 60.25 19.82
N ASP A 157 38.40 59.78 19.93
CA ASP A 157 39.30 60.14 21.02
C ASP A 157 39.90 61.54 20.84
N TYR A 158 40.13 62.00 19.60
CA TYR A 158 40.53 63.39 19.31
C TYR A 158 39.39 64.40 19.47
N ASP A 159 38.13 64.00 19.23
CA ASP A 159 36.95 64.85 19.48
C ASP A 159 36.75 65.19 20.95
N LYS A 160 37.32 64.41 21.87
CA LYS A 160 37.39 64.72 23.29
C LYS A 160 38.47 65.78 23.49
N ILE A 161 38.15 67.05 23.22
CA ILE A 161 39.05 68.19 23.45
C ILE A 161 39.64 68.06 24.86
N SER A 162 40.93 67.73 24.94
CA SER A 162 41.64 67.74 26.22
C SER A 162 42.08 69.18 26.49
N ASN A 163 41.89 69.68 27.73
CA ASN A 163 42.43 70.97 28.19
C ASN A 163 43.98 70.96 28.28
N GLY A 164 44.66 70.10 27.53
CA GLY A 164 46.11 69.88 27.57
C GLY A 164 46.90 71.17 27.34
N ASN A 165 48.14 71.21 27.84
CA ASN A 165 49.19 72.25 27.69
C ASN A 165 48.78 73.75 27.72
N CYS A 166 47.55 74.07 28.12
CA CYS A 166 46.97 75.41 28.19
C CYS A 166 47.58 76.26 29.31
N GLY A 167 48.26 75.61 30.27
CA GLY A 167 49.00 76.28 31.33
C GLY A 167 50.21 77.02 30.78
N LYS A 168 50.46 78.21 31.33
CA LYS A 168 51.69 78.97 31.11
C LYS A 168 52.84 78.32 31.89
N ASN A 169 53.98 78.10 31.26
CA ASN A 169 55.14 77.53 31.94
C ASN A 169 55.83 78.57 32.84
N SER A 170 56.51 78.11 33.90
CA SER A 170 57.26 79.00 34.80
C SER A 170 58.37 79.74 34.03
N GLY A 171 58.37 81.07 34.08
CA GLY A 171 59.34 81.92 33.38
C GLY A 171 59.07 82.16 31.89
N GLU A 172 57.99 81.62 31.32
CA GLU A 172 57.59 81.87 29.93
C GLU A 172 57.02 83.30 29.80
N ASP A 173 57.33 84.04 28.73
CA ASP A 173 56.63 85.29 28.42
C ASP A 173 55.35 85.03 27.60
N TYR A 174 54.56 86.06 27.34
CA TYR A 174 53.28 85.91 26.62
C TYR A 174 53.46 85.47 25.14
N VAL A 175 54.50 85.96 24.47
CA VAL A 175 54.74 85.65 23.06
C VAL A 175 55.22 84.20 22.90
N ALA A 176 56.11 83.73 23.78
CA ALA A 176 56.55 82.34 23.83
C ALA A 176 55.40 81.37 24.14
N TYR A 177 54.53 81.72 25.09
CA TYR A 177 53.34 80.95 25.45
C TYR A 177 52.40 80.76 24.25
N THR A 178 52.03 81.85 23.58
CA THR A 178 51.11 81.81 22.43
C THR A 178 51.70 81.06 21.24
N ALA A 179 53.00 81.24 20.95
CA ALA A 179 53.69 80.50 19.89
C ALA A 179 53.75 78.97 20.15
N ARG A 180 54.00 78.55 21.40
CA ARG A 180 54.00 77.13 21.80
C ARG A 180 52.61 76.51 21.63
N LEU A 181 51.56 77.21 22.05
CA LEU A 181 50.18 76.72 21.90
C LEU A 181 49.77 76.58 20.44
N MET A 182 50.09 77.57 19.60
CA MET A 182 49.85 77.47 18.15
C MET A 182 50.49 76.21 17.57
N LYS A 183 51.78 76.00 17.82
CA LYS A 183 52.51 74.82 17.31
C LYS A 183 51.95 73.50 17.84
N TYR A 184 51.52 73.47 19.11
CA TYR A 184 50.89 72.29 19.69
C TYR A 184 49.56 71.96 19.00
N TYR A 185 48.65 72.93 18.87
CA TYR A 185 47.36 72.71 18.24
C TYR A 185 47.45 72.47 16.73
N GLU A 186 48.43 73.04 16.04
CA GLU A 186 48.74 72.69 14.65
C GLU A 186 49.12 71.21 14.52
N ALA A 187 49.96 70.69 15.43
CA ALA A 187 50.37 69.29 15.44
C ALA A 187 49.20 68.36 15.80
N GLU A 188 48.36 68.72 16.78
CA GLU A 188 47.17 67.94 17.14
C GLU A 188 46.13 67.93 16.01
N ASN A 189 45.89 69.07 15.36
CA ASN A 189 45.03 69.15 14.17
C ASN A 189 45.54 68.24 13.04
N LYS A 190 46.85 68.20 12.82
CA LYS A 190 47.45 67.28 11.85
C LYS A 190 47.17 65.82 12.20
N LYS A 191 47.33 65.42 13.46
CA LYS A 191 47.02 64.05 13.92
C LYS A 191 45.54 63.71 13.76
N GLY A 192 44.64 64.65 14.08
CA GLY A 192 43.20 64.49 13.89
C GLY A 192 42.84 64.22 12.43
N LYS A 193 43.35 65.05 11.50
CA LYS A 193 43.17 64.85 10.05
C LYS A 193 43.72 63.51 9.55
N GLU A 194 44.88 63.08 10.05
CA GLU A 194 45.44 61.77 9.72
C GLU A 194 44.59 60.61 10.26
N ALA A 195 43.97 60.78 11.43
CA ALA A 195 43.05 59.80 12.00
C ALA A 195 41.72 59.74 11.22
N GLU A 196 41.16 60.89 10.83
CA GLU A 196 39.96 60.97 9.97
C GLU A 196 40.21 60.25 8.65
N ALA A 197 41.33 60.57 7.97
CA ALA A 197 41.69 59.91 6.71
C ALA A 197 41.81 58.39 6.84
N LYS A 198 42.37 57.88 7.95
CA LYS A 198 42.47 56.43 8.23
C LYS A 198 41.10 55.79 8.48
N CYS A 199 40.23 56.45 9.24
CA CYS A 199 38.85 55.99 9.47
C CYS A 199 38.06 55.93 8.16
N ASP A 200 38.15 56.97 7.33
CA ASP A 200 37.47 57.05 6.04
C ASP A 200 37.94 55.93 5.10
N GLU A 201 39.26 55.72 5.00
CA GLU A 201 39.81 54.66 4.16
C GLU A 201 39.39 53.26 4.64
N ALA A 202 39.52 52.99 5.94
CA ALA A 202 39.06 51.73 6.51
C ALA A 202 37.55 51.52 6.31
N THR A 203 36.76 52.60 6.34
CA THR A 203 35.31 52.56 6.07
C THR A 203 35.03 52.21 4.61
N LYS A 204 35.75 52.80 3.65
CA LYS A 204 35.62 52.48 2.21
C LYS A 204 35.99 51.01 1.94
N VAL A 205 37.10 50.54 2.50
CA VAL A 205 37.57 49.16 2.35
C VAL A 205 36.55 48.17 2.93
N HIS A 206 36.07 48.42 4.15
CA HIS A 206 35.00 47.62 4.76
C HIS A 206 33.74 47.59 3.90
N ASN A 207 33.24 48.75 3.46
CA ASN A 207 31.99 48.83 2.70
C ASN A 207 32.09 48.12 1.34
N SER A 208 33.24 48.23 0.68
CA SER A 208 33.53 47.51 -0.57
C SER A 208 33.54 46.00 -0.34
N LYS A 209 34.18 45.54 0.74
CA LYS A 209 34.16 44.12 1.12
C LYS A 209 32.77 43.63 1.48
N SER A 210 32.01 44.39 2.24
CA SER A 210 30.62 44.06 2.63
C SER A 210 29.72 43.85 1.42
N THR A 211 29.86 44.72 0.40
CA THR A 211 29.14 44.57 -0.88
C THR A 211 29.53 43.26 -1.57
N SER A 212 30.84 42.99 -1.71
CA SER A 212 31.34 41.75 -2.32
C SER A 212 30.89 40.49 -1.57
N CYS A 213 30.89 40.50 -0.23
CA CYS A 213 30.42 39.36 0.56
C CYS A 213 28.90 39.17 0.45
N SER A 214 28.14 40.26 0.32
CA SER A 214 26.69 40.21 0.04
C SER A 214 26.38 39.54 -1.30
N ASP A 215 27.18 39.84 -2.33
CA ASP A 215 27.04 39.21 -3.65
C ASP A 215 27.36 37.71 -3.59
N LEU A 216 28.46 37.33 -2.91
CA LEU A 216 28.83 35.92 -2.70
C LEU A 216 27.77 35.17 -1.90
N LYS A 217 27.20 35.79 -0.86
CA LYS A 217 26.08 35.21 -0.10
C LYS A 217 24.87 34.96 -0.99
N SER A 218 24.54 35.91 -1.85
CA SER A 218 23.42 35.81 -2.79
C SER A 218 23.67 34.70 -3.82
N ALA A 219 24.90 34.57 -4.33
CA ALA A 219 25.30 33.49 -5.22
C ALA A 219 25.21 32.11 -4.54
N TRP A 220 25.75 31.97 -3.33
CA TRP A 220 25.67 30.73 -2.54
C TRP A 220 24.21 30.34 -2.25
N THR A 221 23.39 31.25 -1.73
CA THR A 221 21.99 30.96 -1.40
C THR A 221 21.16 30.61 -2.64
N THR A 222 21.41 31.26 -3.77
CA THR A 222 20.80 30.91 -5.07
C THR A 222 21.23 29.51 -5.50
N LYS A 223 22.52 29.19 -5.37
CA LYS A 223 23.05 27.87 -5.72
C LYS A 223 22.45 26.77 -4.84
N LYS A 224 22.41 27.00 -3.53
CA LYS A 224 21.76 26.13 -2.57
C LYS A 224 20.30 25.84 -2.93
N ALA A 225 19.52 26.87 -3.24
CA ALA A 225 18.12 26.70 -3.63
C ALA A 225 17.97 25.88 -4.92
N ALA A 226 18.88 26.05 -5.88
CA ALA A 226 18.91 25.24 -7.11
C ALA A 226 19.25 23.76 -6.80
N CYS A 227 20.24 23.50 -5.96
CA CYS A 227 20.61 22.13 -5.58
C CYS A 227 19.50 21.45 -4.76
N ASP A 228 18.85 22.19 -3.86
CA ASP A 228 17.68 21.74 -3.09
C ASP A 228 16.54 21.31 -4.03
N LYS A 229 16.27 22.06 -5.11
CA LYS A 229 15.26 21.71 -6.12
C LYS A 229 15.62 20.45 -6.92
N GLN A 230 16.90 20.26 -7.25
CA GLN A 230 17.32 19.02 -7.94
C GLN A 230 17.24 17.81 -7.02
N GLN A 231 17.50 18.01 -5.72
CA GLN A 231 17.24 16.98 -4.73
C GLN A 231 15.75 16.62 -4.67
N ASP A 232 14.86 17.61 -4.61
CA ASP A 232 13.40 17.35 -4.60
C ASP A 232 12.96 16.56 -5.83
N THR A 233 13.51 16.89 -7.01
CA THR A 233 13.24 16.18 -8.27
C THR A 233 13.74 14.73 -8.23
N MET A 234 14.96 14.53 -7.73
CA MET A 234 15.55 13.19 -7.56
C MET A 234 14.76 12.34 -6.55
N ASP A 235 14.43 12.92 -5.39
CA ASP A 235 13.67 12.26 -4.33
C ASP A 235 12.27 11.86 -4.85
N ALA A 236 11.55 12.78 -5.50
CA ALA A 236 10.23 12.52 -6.08
C ALA A 236 10.26 11.44 -7.17
N ALA A 237 11.22 11.49 -8.10
CA ALA A 237 11.36 10.48 -9.15
C ALA A 237 11.60 9.08 -8.55
N SER A 238 12.37 8.97 -7.47
CA SER A 238 12.56 7.68 -6.78
C SER A 238 11.26 7.13 -6.18
N CYS A 239 10.40 7.99 -5.64
CA CYS A 239 9.08 7.59 -5.13
C CYS A 239 8.14 7.16 -6.27
N GLU A 240 8.18 7.86 -7.40
CA GLU A 240 7.38 7.53 -8.58
C GLU A 240 7.82 6.19 -9.19
N ILE A 241 9.12 5.91 -9.24
CA ILE A 241 9.64 4.59 -9.67
C ILE A 241 9.08 3.50 -8.77
N GLN A 242 9.11 3.67 -7.44
CA GLN A 242 8.60 2.67 -6.50
C GLN A 242 7.10 2.41 -6.74
N SER A 243 6.29 3.45 -6.68
CA SER A 243 4.83 3.34 -6.79
C SER A 243 4.37 2.81 -8.15
N THR A 244 5.00 3.26 -9.24
CA THR A 244 4.71 2.75 -10.59
C THR A 244 5.08 1.29 -10.71
N SER A 245 6.24 0.87 -10.17
CA SER A 245 6.67 -0.53 -10.20
C SER A 245 5.73 -1.42 -9.39
N GLU A 246 5.32 -0.99 -8.19
CA GLU A 246 4.34 -1.70 -7.36
C GLU A 246 3.00 -1.86 -8.08
N ASN A 247 2.53 -0.82 -8.77
CA ASN A 247 1.29 -0.88 -9.53
C ASN A 247 1.38 -1.83 -10.73
N VAL A 248 2.46 -1.76 -11.52
CA VAL A 248 2.69 -2.66 -12.66
C VAL A 248 2.72 -4.12 -12.20
N CYS A 249 3.40 -4.40 -11.09
CA CYS A 249 3.43 -5.72 -10.46
C CYS A 249 2.05 -6.19 -10.02
N LYS A 250 1.31 -5.34 -9.31
CA LYS A 250 -0.03 -5.69 -8.85
C LYS A 250 -0.96 -6.01 -10.03
N VAL A 251 -0.94 -5.19 -11.07
CA VAL A 251 -1.74 -5.41 -12.29
C VAL A 251 -1.33 -6.72 -12.98
N TYR A 252 -0.03 -7.00 -13.03
CA TYR A 252 0.48 -8.26 -13.57
C TYR A 252 -0.01 -9.46 -12.75
N ASP A 253 0.17 -9.45 -11.42
CA ASP A 253 -0.21 -10.54 -10.53
C ASP A 253 -1.72 -10.82 -10.58
N ASP A 254 -2.54 -9.76 -10.55
CA ASP A 254 -4.00 -9.86 -10.67
C ASP A 254 -4.40 -10.48 -12.03
N CYS A 255 -3.78 -10.03 -13.13
CA CYS A 255 -4.00 -10.60 -14.46
C CYS A 255 -3.58 -12.07 -14.52
N TYR A 256 -2.38 -12.36 -14.00
CA TYR A 256 -1.75 -13.66 -14.04
C TYR A 256 -2.59 -14.69 -13.27
N SER A 257 -3.04 -14.34 -12.06
CA SER A 257 -3.94 -15.17 -11.25
C SER A 257 -5.27 -15.43 -11.97
N SER A 258 -5.83 -14.40 -12.63
CA SER A 258 -7.05 -14.54 -13.43
C SER A 258 -6.83 -15.45 -14.65
N ALA A 259 -5.68 -15.37 -15.32
CA ALA A 259 -5.34 -16.20 -16.47
C ALA A 259 -5.19 -17.68 -16.06
N THR A 260 -4.49 -17.96 -14.95
CA THR A 260 -4.40 -19.30 -14.36
C THR A 260 -5.77 -19.85 -14.00
N SER A 261 -6.61 -19.05 -13.34
CA SER A 261 -7.97 -19.47 -12.98
C SER A 261 -8.83 -19.75 -14.21
N SER A 262 -8.73 -18.92 -15.26
CA SER A 262 -9.45 -19.15 -16.51
C SER A 262 -9.01 -20.46 -17.17
N TYR A 263 -7.70 -20.66 -17.33
CA TYR A 263 -7.16 -21.87 -17.94
C TYR A 263 -7.58 -23.13 -17.17
N ASN A 264 -7.55 -23.11 -15.83
CA ASN A 264 -7.99 -24.26 -15.03
C ASN A 264 -9.48 -24.60 -15.25
N ASN A 265 -10.34 -23.58 -15.33
CA ASN A 265 -11.76 -23.77 -15.63
C ASN A 265 -11.97 -24.33 -17.05
N ASP A 266 -11.26 -23.78 -18.04
CA ASP A 266 -11.32 -24.25 -19.42
C ASP A 266 -10.77 -25.68 -19.53
N LYS A 267 -9.67 -26.01 -18.85
CA LYS A 267 -9.11 -27.37 -18.78
C LYS A 267 -10.13 -28.39 -18.26
N THR A 268 -10.86 -28.06 -17.19
CA THR A 268 -11.92 -28.94 -16.66
C THR A 268 -13.09 -29.08 -17.64
N SER A 269 -13.52 -27.97 -18.25
CA SER A 269 -14.59 -27.95 -19.25
C SER A 269 -14.22 -28.74 -20.51
N VAL A 270 -13.02 -28.53 -21.03
CA VAL A 270 -12.45 -29.24 -22.18
C VAL A 270 -12.28 -30.71 -21.88
N GLY A 271 -11.78 -31.10 -20.69
CA GLY A 271 -11.68 -32.50 -20.29
C GLY A 271 -13.04 -33.23 -20.25
N THR A 272 -14.09 -32.53 -19.82
CA THR A 272 -15.46 -33.07 -19.87
C THR A 272 -15.95 -33.26 -21.31
N GLN A 273 -15.64 -32.31 -22.20
CA GLN A 273 -16.01 -32.38 -23.61
C GLN A 273 -15.21 -33.44 -24.35
N GLU A 274 -13.92 -33.58 -24.06
CA GLU A 274 -13.04 -34.62 -24.59
C GLU A 274 -13.58 -36.02 -24.26
N ALA A 275 -14.00 -36.23 -22.99
CA ALA A 275 -14.62 -37.48 -22.58
C ALA A 275 -15.94 -37.75 -23.34
N ALA A 276 -16.75 -36.71 -23.57
CA ALA A 276 -18.01 -36.84 -24.31
C ALA A 276 -17.76 -37.23 -25.77
N ILE A 277 -16.88 -36.53 -26.49
CA ILE A 277 -16.58 -36.85 -27.89
C ILE A 277 -15.88 -38.21 -28.03
N LYS A 278 -15.11 -38.64 -27.03
CA LYS A 278 -14.56 -40.00 -26.98
C LYS A 278 -15.65 -41.06 -26.91
N ASN A 279 -16.73 -40.82 -26.17
CA ASN A 279 -17.87 -41.74 -26.13
C ASN A 279 -18.66 -41.74 -27.44
N GLU A 280 -18.88 -40.56 -28.05
CA GLU A 280 -19.50 -40.48 -29.38
C GLU A 280 -18.71 -41.25 -30.43
N TRP A 281 -17.37 -41.14 -30.41
CA TRP A 281 -16.51 -41.89 -31.33
C TRP A 281 -16.56 -43.40 -31.12
N LYS A 282 -16.66 -43.87 -29.87
CA LYS A 282 -16.83 -45.31 -29.58
C LYS A 282 -18.13 -45.84 -30.17
N ALA A 283 -19.22 -45.10 -30.02
CA ALA A 283 -20.52 -45.46 -30.59
C ALA A 283 -20.45 -45.50 -32.13
N LEU A 284 -19.78 -44.53 -32.76
CA LEU A 284 -19.53 -44.58 -34.21
C LEU A 284 -18.72 -45.83 -34.63
N LEU A 285 -17.65 -46.17 -33.91
CA LEU A 285 -16.85 -47.37 -34.19
C LEU A 285 -17.63 -48.68 -33.97
N HIS A 286 -18.56 -48.68 -33.00
CA HIS A 286 -19.47 -49.80 -32.76
C HIS A 286 -20.46 -49.96 -33.91
N LEU A 287 -21.09 -48.87 -34.34
CA LEU A 287 -21.95 -48.83 -35.53
C LEU A 287 -21.22 -49.37 -36.77
N GLU A 288 -19.99 -48.93 -37.04
CA GLU A 288 -19.21 -49.47 -38.17
C GLU A 288 -18.94 -50.97 -38.08
N CYS A 289 -18.73 -51.48 -36.88
CA CYS A 289 -18.57 -52.92 -36.67
C CYS A 289 -19.86 -53.66 -37.02
N LEU A 290 -21.01 -53.16 -36.53
CA LEU A 290 -22.33 -53.70 -36.83
C LEU A 290 -22.65 -53.61 -38.32
N LEU A 291 -22.29 -52.52 -39.00
CA LEU A 291 -22.53 -52.36 -40.43
C LEU A 291 -21.77 -53.39 -41.28
N LYS A 292 -20.58 -53.82 -40.83
CA LYS A 292 -19.82 -54.91 -41.49
C LYS A 292 -20.51 -56.27 -41.36
N VAL A 293 -21.38 -56.47 -40.36
CA VAL A 293 -22.12 -57.73 -40.16
C VAL A 293 -23.13 -57.97 -41.28
N PHE A 294 -23.69 -56.93 -41.91
CA PHE A 294 -24.63 -57.07 -43.03
C PHE A 294 -24.04 -57.75 -44.27
N ALA A 295 -22.71 -57.77 -44.39
CA ALA A 295 -22.01 -58.41 -45.50
C ALA A 295 -21.70 -59.90 -45.24
N LEU A 296 -22.04 -60.43 -44.07
CA LEU A 296 -21.76 -61.80 -43.64
C LEU A 296 -22.93 -62.75 -43.91
N SER A 297 -22.64 -64.05 -44.01
CA SER A 297 -23.67 -65.08 -44.11
C SER A 297 -24.46 -65.22 -42.80
N ASP A 298 -25.71 -65.70 -42.86
CA ASP A 298 -26.58 -65.80 -41.67
C ASP A 298 -25.98 -66.67 -40.55
N THR A 299 -25.15 -67.66 -40.90
CA THR A 299 -24.44 -68.52 -39.94
C THR A 299 -23.29 -67.79 -39.21
N GLU A 300 -22.78 -66.69 -39.75
CA GLU A 300 -21.65 -65.91 -39.21
C GLU A 300 -22.10 -64.66 -38.45
N LYS A 301 -23.28 -64.11 -38.81
CA LYS A 301 -23.83 -62.87 -38.23
C LYS A 301 -23.89 -62.87 -36.70
N ALA A 302 -24.38 -63.96 -36.10
CA ALA A 302 -24.56 -64.05 -34.66
C ALA A 302 -23.23 -63.90 -33.88
N ASN A 303 -22.16 -64.56 -34.37
CA ASN A 303 -20.84 -64.48 -33.75
C ASN A 303 -20.18 -63.11 -33.98
N ALA A 304 -20.33 -62.54 -35.18
CA ALA A 304 -19.77 -61.23 -35.50
C ALA A 304 -20.44 -60.10 -34.70
N MET A 305 -21.76 -60.13 -34.56
CA MET A 305 -22.50 -59.17 -33.73
C MET A 305 -22.07 -59.24 -32.26
N LYS A 306 -21.93 -60.46 -31.71
CA LYS A 306 -21.41 -60.65 -30.35
C LYS A 306 -20.00 -60.09 -30.20
N ALA A 307 -19.14 -60.28 -31.20
CA ALA A 307 -17.79 -59.72 -31.21
C ALA A 307 -17.81 -58.19 -31.16
N CYS A 308 -18.63 -57.54 -31.98
CA CYS A 308 -18.81 -56.08 -31.98
C CYS A 308 -19.29 -55.56 -30.62
N ASN A 309 -20.33 -56.17 -30.04
CA ASN A 309 -20.90 -55.74 -28.76
C ASN A 309 -19.93 -55.94 -27.56
N SER A 310 -19.00 -56.88 -27.67
CA SER A 310 -17.99 -57.14 -26.63
C SER A 310 -16.69 -56.37 -26.81
N LYS A 311 -16.51 -55.69 -27.94
CA LYS A 311 -15.26 -55.01 -28.26
C LYS A 311 -15.13 -53.73 -27.44
N ASN A 312 -13.95 -53.52 -26.83
CA ASN A 312 -13.60 -52.25 -26.24
C ASN A 312 -12.95 -51.34 -27.30
N TYR A 313 -13.56 -50.17 -27.54
CA TYR A 313 -13.11 -49.17 -28.51
C TYR A 313 -12.30 -48.01 -27.89
N ASP A 314 -11.88 -48.14 -26.62
CA ASP A 314 -11.12 -47.11 -25.89
C ASP A 314 -9.79 -46.75 -26.58
N SER A 315 -9.07 -47.74 -27.11
CA SER A 315 -7.76 -47.52 -27.73
C SER A 315 -7.88 -46.67 -28.99
N GLU A 316 -8.84 -47.01 -29.85
CA GLU A 316 -9.15 -46.29 -31.08
C GLU A 316 -9.67 -44.86 -30.79
N ALA A 317 -10.56 -44.71 -29.81
CA ALA A 317 -11.06 -43.39 -29.40
C ALA A 317 -9.95 -42.51 -28.79
N ASN A 318 -9.08 -43.08 -27.95
CA ASN A 318 -7.96 -42.34 -27.37
C ASN A 318 -6.94 -41.92 -28.43
N SER A 319 -6.65 -42.79 -29.39
CA SER A 319 -5.72 -42.47 -30.49
C SER A 319 -6.26 -41.35 -31.39
N ALA A 320 -7.56 -41.35 -31.66
CA ALA A 320 -8.18 -40.33 -32.52
C ALA A 320 -8.41 -39.00 -31.79
N LEU A 321 -8.81 -39.00 -30.52
CA LEU A 321 -9.43 -37.84 -29.87
C LEU A 321 -8.69 -37.25 -28.67
N THR A 322 -7.58 -37.83 -28.23
CA THR A 322 -6.83 -37.25 -27.12
C THR A 322 -6.32 -35.85 -27.45
N LEU A 323 -6.58 -34.90 -26.54
CA LEU A 323 -6.13 -33.51 -26.63
C LEU A 323 -4.74 -33.35 -25.98
N THR A 324 -3.99 -32.35 -26.45
CA THR A 324 -2.72 -31.97 -25.83
C THR A 324 -2.95 -30.79 -24.90
N TYR A 325 -2.64 -30.97 -23.61
CA TYR A 325 -2.82 -29.92 -22.61
C TYR A 325 -1.53 -29.12 -22.41
N PRO A 326 -1.54 -27.79 -22.63
CA PRO A 326 -0.38 -26.94 -22.36
C PRO A 326 0.12 -27.04 -20.92
N SER A 327 1.43 -27.01 -20.73
CA SER A 327 2.14 -27.16 -19.44
C SER A 327 3.48 -26.41 -19.50
N PRO A 328 4.02 -25.86 -18.39
CA PRO A 328 3.51 -25.91 -17.01
C PRO A 328 2.32 -24.98 -16.76
N VAL A 329 1.50 -25.34 -15.77
CA VAL A 329 0.38 -24.51 -15.29
C VAL A 329 0.47 -24.43 -13.75
N PRO A 330 0.62 -23.24 -13.16
CA PRO A 330 0.82 -21.94 -13.82
C PRO A 330 2.09 -21.90 -14.70
N ARG A 331 2.10 -21.07 -15.75
CA ARG A 331 3.30 -20.78 -16.55
C ARG A 331 4.37 -20.15 -15.65
N ASP A 332 5.65 -20.18 -16.01
CA ASP A 332 6.63 -19.41 -15.25
C ASP A 332 6.26 -17.91 -15.26
N ALA A 333 6.09 -17.34 -14.07
CA ALA A 333 5.76 -15.94 -13.89
C ALA A 333 6.98 -15.07 -14.22
N LYS A 334 6.74 -13.91 -14.84
CA LYS A 334 7.79 -12.93 -15.09
C LYS A 334 8.18 -12.25 -13.78
N ALA A 335 9.48 -12.01 -13.64
CA ALA A 335 9.99 -11.22 -12.53
C ALA A 335 9.51 -9.76 -12.66
N CYS A 336 9.10 -9.20 -11.53
CA CYS A 336 8.68 -7.81 -11.40
C CYS A 336 9.85 -6.83 -11.59
N PRO A 337 9.82 -5.93 -12.59
CA PRO A 337 10.81 -4.87 -12.71
C PRO A 337 10.51 -3.72 -11.72
N PRO A 338 11.51 -3.10 -11.07
CA PRO A 338 12.89 -3.52 -10.84
C PRO A 338 13.06 -4.37 -9.56
N GLN A 339 11.99 -4.99 -9.04
CA GLN A 339 11.97 -5.71 -7.76
C GLN A 339 12.70 -7.08 -7.74
N GLY A 340 13.63 -7.33 -8.66
CA GLY A 340 14.49 -8.52 -8.62
C GLY A 340 15.68 -8.40 -7.67
N SER A 341 16.14 -7.19 -7.34
CA SER A 341 17.25 -6.99 -6.41
C SER A 341 16.82 -6.17 -5.20
N VAL A 342 17.27 -6.60 -4.02
CA VAL A 342 17.21 -5.85 -2.74
C VAL A 342 17.78 -4.43 -2.92
N GLU A 343 18.66 -4.25 -3.91
CA GLU A 343 19.24 -2.98 -4.34
C GLU A 343 18.21 -1.99 -4.90
N SER A 344 17.10 -2.43 -5.52
CA SER A 344 16.09 -1.52 -6.07
C SER A 344 15.24 -0.84 -4.98
N LYS A 345 14.81 -1.60 -3.95
CA LYS A 345 14.10 -1.06 -2.77
C LYS A 345 15.00 -0.20 -1.90
N ALA A 346 16.31 -0.49 -1.91
CA ALA A 346 17.33 0.28 -1.24
C ALA A 346 17.54 1.68 -1.84
N LEU A 347 17.11 1.93 -3.08
CA LEU A 347 17.27 3.20 -3.80
C LEU A 347 15.98 4.06 -3.80
N VAL A 348 15.13 3.91 -2.80
CA VAL A 348 13.98 4.78 -2.56
C VAL A 348 14.36 5.90 -1.59
N ALA A 349 13.98 7.14 -1.88
CA ALA A 349 14.27 8.27 -1.01
C ALA A 349 13.79 8.05 0.43
N GLY A 350 14.55 8.59 1.39
CA GLY A 350 14.29 8.44 2.82
C GLY A 350 14.91 7.19 3.46
N ARG A 351 15.28 6.17 2.68
CA ARG A 351 15.95 4.96 3.19
C ARG A 351 17.44 5.16 3.40
N ASP A 352 18.03 4.37 4.30
CA ASP A 352 19.44 4.53 4.69
C ASP A 352 20.39 4.30 3.52
N ASN A 353 20.14 3.30 2.66
CA ASN A 353 20.97 3.04 1.48
C ASN A 353 20.86 4.17 0.44
N TYR A 354 19.69 4.80 0.32
CA TYR A 354 19.51 5.98 -0.53
C TYR A 354 20.33 7.16 -0.01
N LYS A 355 20.22 7.45 1.30
CA LYS A 355 21.01 8.50 1.96
C LYS A 355 22.51 8.22 1.85
N ALA A 356 22.92 6.98 2.09
CA ALA A 356 24.31 6.56 1.99
C ALA A 356 24.86 6.68 0.56
N LYS A 357 24.03 6.63 -0.47
CA LYS A 357 24.49 6.77 -1.85
C LYS A 357 24.43 8.22 -2.36
N TYR A 358 23.32 8.91 -2.11
CA TYR A 358 23.05 10.22 -2.73
C TYR A 358 23.24 11.39 -1.78
N TYR A 359 23.34 11.17 -0.46
CA TYR A 359 23.55 12.22 0.54
C TYR A 359 24.96 12.21 1.16
N GLN A 360 25.91 11.47 0.57
CA GLN A 360 27.34 11.64 0.86
C GLN A 360 27.87 12.92 0.19
N LEU A 361 27.49 14.06 0.75
CA LEU A 361 27.77 15.39 0.22
C LEU A 361 28.84 16.11 1.05
N PRO A 362 29.47 17.18 0.51
CA PRO A 362 30.38 18.02 1.29
C PRO A 362 29.69 18.54 2.57
N SER A 363 30.44 18.61 3.68
CA SER A 363 29.89 19.00 4.99
C SER A 363 29.31 20.43 5.01
N ASN A 364 29.82 21.31 4.16
CA ASN A 364 29.34 22.69 3.99
C ASN A 364 28.29 22.85 2.87
N ALA A 365 27.87 21.76 2.22
CA ALA A 365 26.72 21.71 1.31
C ALA A 365 25.88 20.45 1.59
N PRO A 366 25.29 20.33 2.80
CA PRO A 366 24.55 19.13 3.18
C PRO A 366 23.25 18.98 2.39
N SER A 367 22.74 17.75 2.33
CA SER A 367 21.44 17.45 1.72
C SER A 367 20.31 18.18 2.44
N LYS A 368 19.30 18.60 1.69
CA LYS A 368 18.01 19.02 2.25
C LYS A 368 17.34 17.83 2.94
N THR A 369 16.52 18.07 3.96
CA THR A 369 15.62 17.03 4.49
C THR A 369 14.64 16.59 3.40
N CYS A 370 14.56 15.28 3.14
CA CYS A 370 13.62 14.77 2.14
C CYS A 370 12.18 15.08 2.53
N THR A 371 11.39 15.57 1.57
CA THR A 371 9.95 15.89 1.74
C THR A 371 9.05 15.12 0.77
N ALA A 372 9.61 14.21 -0.03
CA ALA A 372 8.85 13.39 -0.95
C ALA A 372 7.99 12.35 -0.21
N ALA A 373 6.89 11.91 -0.82
CA ALA A 373 5.90 11.04 -0.16
C ALA A 373 6.48 9.70 0.34
N CYS A 374 7.50 9.15 -0.33
CA CYS A 374 8.15 7.91 0.11
C CYS A 374 9.12 8.10 1.28
N CYS A 375 9.46 9.35 1.62
CA CYS A 375 10.28 9.68 2.77
C CYS A 375 9.48 9.82 4.07
N ALA A 376 8.17 10.02 3.97
CA ALA A 376 7.28 9.98 5.12
C ALA A 376 7.23 8.56 5.69
N THR A 377 7.21 8.48 7.01
CA THR A 377 6.95 7.25 7.74
C THR A 377 5.49 7.19 8.15
N CYS A 378 4.97 5.98 8.34
CA CYS A 378 3.58 5.74 8.69
C CYS A 378 3.19 6.30 10.07
N ASP A 379 4.13 6.83 10.85
CA ASP A 379 3.88 7.60 12.07
C ASP A 379 3.33 9.01 11.84
N SER A 380 3.60 9.59 10.68
CA SER A 380 2.99 10.84 10.23
C SER A 380 1.60 10.64 9.60
N PHE A 381 1.29 9.40 9.16
CA PHE A 381 0.03 9.08 8.51
C PHE A 381 -1.12 8.87 9.51
N THR A 382 -2.23 9.59 9.31
CA THR A 382 -3.45 9.40 10.11
C THR A 382 -4.38 8.40 9.46
N CYS A 383 -4.56 7.24 10.09
CA CYS A 383 -5.48 6.21 9.62
C CYS A 383 -6.94 6.69 9.60
N PRO A 384 -7.72 6.35 8.55
CA PRO A 384 -9.15 6.66 8.48
C PRO A 384 -9.96 5.90 9.55
N ASP A 385 -11.20 6.33 9.79
CA ASP A 385 -12.09 5.67 10.75
C ASP A 385 -12.25 4.17 10.45
N GLY A 386 -12.13 3.34 11.47
CA GLY A 386 -12.13 1.88 11.34
C GLY A 386 -10.76 1.25 11.12
N TYR A 387 -9.69 2.06 11.14
CA TYR A 387 -8.31 1.59 11.03
C TYR A 387 -7.43 2.18 12.15
N VAL A 388 -6.40 1.44 12.55
CA VAL A 388 -5.37 1.89 13.49
C VAL A 388 -3.99 1.75 12.89
N GLN A 389 -3.07 2.58 13.33
CA GLN A 389 -1.70 2.56 12.84
C GLN A 389 -0.99 1.26 13.23
N LYS A 390 -0.21 0.68 12.31
CA LYS A 390 0.58 -0.54 12.55
C LYS A 390 1.56 -0.34 13.71
N SER A 391 1.86 -1.40 14.46
CA SER A 391 2.72 -1.34 15.65
C SER A 391 4.15 -0.89 15.36
N ASN A 392 4.66 -1.16 14.16
CA ASN A 392 5.97 -0.78 13.66
C ASN A 392 5.92 0.42 12.69
N ALA A 393 4.90 1.27 12.77
CA ALA A 393 4.69 2.35 11.79
C ALA A 393 5.84 3.36 11.66
N ALA A 394 6.61 3.61 12.73
CA ALA A 394 7.82 4.43 12.65
C ALA A 394 8.93 3.81 11.76
N SER A 395 8.87 2.51 11.52
CA SER A 395 9.81 1.77 10.66
C SER A 395 9.21 1.45 9.29
N ILE A 396 7.94 1.81 9.05
CA ILE A 396 7.27 1.63 7.75
C ILE A 396 7.29 2.97 7.03
N PHE A 397 7.84 2.98 5.82
CA PHE A 397 7.89 4.15 4.95
C PHE A 397 6.68 4.17 4.01
N GLY A 398 6.03 5.31 3.88
CA GLY A 398 4.90 5.59 3.00
C GLY A 398 3.71 6.23 3.72
N GLU A 399 2.70 6.59 2.93
CA GLU A 399 1.49 7.30 3.40
C GLU A 399 0.20 6.63 2.90
N LEU A 400 0.26 5.36 2.49
CA LEU A 400 -0.93 4.64 2.04
C LEU A 400 -1.61 3.94 3.20
N ARG A 401 -2.95 4.00 3.24
CA ARG A 401 -3.76 3.33 4.27
C ARG A 401 -3.38 1.86 4.44
N ASP A 402 -3.32 1.09 3.35
CA ASP A 402 -3.09 -0.36 3.42
C ASP A 402 -1.66 -0.71 3.88
N LEU A 403 -0.73 0.23 3.67
CA LEU A 403 0.64 0.11 4.12
C LEU A 403 0.81 0.48 5.59
N CYS A 404 0.16 1.55 6.04
CA CYS A 404 0.35 2.17 7.35
C CYS A 404 -0.64 1.70 8.43
N CYS A 405 -1.77 1.14 8.03
CA CYS A 405 -2.88 0.87 8.92
C CYS A 405 -3.35 -0.58 8.86
N ASP A 406 -3.80 -1.08 10.00
CA ASP A 406 -4.54 -2.33 10.13
C ASP A 406 -6.02 -2.03 10.38
N SER A 407 -6.91 -2.95 10.01
CA SER A 407 -8.31 -2.87 10.40
C SER A 407 -8.43 -2.83 11.93
N SER A 408 -9.10 -1.80 12.44
CA SER A 408 -9.35 -1.63 13.86
C SER A 408 -10.46 -2.55 14.33
N ARG A 409 -10.23 -3.29 15.41
CA ARG A 409 -11.31 -4.02 16.08
C ARG A 409 -12.22 -3.11 16.89
N PHE A 410 -11.78 -1.88 17.16
CA PHE A 410 -12.45 -0.85 17.94
C PHE A 410 -12.82 0.34 17.06
N SER A 411 -13.53 0.06 15.97
CA SER A 411 -13.90 1.04 14.95
C SER A 411 -14.55 2.28 15.57
N GLY A 412 -14.15 3.47 15.09
CA GLY A 412 -14.63 4.73 15.65
C GLY A 412 -14.09 5.04 17.04
N SER A 413 -12.91 4.55 17.43
CA SER A 413 -12.15 5.04 18.58
C SER A 413 -11.13 6.10 18.16
N LYS A 414 -11.14 7.27 18.81
CA LYS A 414 -10.10 8.31 18.63
C LYS A 414 -8.97 8.23 19.67
N ILE A 415 -9.15 7.36 20.68
CA ILE A 415 -8.19 7.16 21.77
C ILE A 415 -7.28 5.97 21.49
N LEU A 416 -7.84 4.87 20.96
CA LEU A 416 -7.07 3.69 20.59
C LEU A 416 -6.43 3.93 19.22
N LYS A 417 -5.27 4.58 19.22
CA LYS A 417 -4.61 5.05 17.99
C LYS A 417 -3.68 4.01 17.35
N THR A 418 -3.22 3.03 18.13
CA THR A 418 -2.21 2.06 17.68
C THR A 418 -2.70 0.64 17.79
N LYS A 419 -2.29 -0.21 16.85
CA LYS A 419 -2.57 -1.65 16.87
C LYS A 419 -2.05 -2.35 18.13
N ALA A 420 -0.93 -1.88 18.68
CA ALA A 420 -0.36 -2.40 19.92
C ALA A 420 -1.31 -2.25 21.12
N TRP A 421 -2.00 -1.11 21.23
CA TRP A 421 -3.01 -0.91 22.27
C TRP A 421 -4.24 -1.78 22.05
N GLU A 422 -4.67 -1.96 20.81
CA GLU A 422 -5.77 -2.89 20.50
C GLU A 422 -5.41 -4.33 20.87
N ASP A 423 -4.22 -4.79 20.48
CA ASP A 423 -3.76 -6.16 20.75
C ASP A 423 -3.58 -6.42 22.24
N THR A 424 -3.12 -5.42 22.98
CA THR A 424 -3.05 -5.49 24.45
C THR A 424 -4.45 -5.68 25.05
N LEU A 425 -5.43 -4.86 24.63
CA LEU A 425 -6.81 -4.96 25.10
C LEU A 425 -7.45 -6.30 24.72
N VAL A 426 -7.30 -6.72 23.46
CA VAL A 426 -7.81 -7.99 22.95
C VAL A 426 -7.17 -9.17 23.66
N GLY A 427 -5.89 -9.08 23.99
CA GLY A 427 -5.19 -10.07 24.80
C GLY A 427 -5.81 -10.24 26.19
N TRP A 428 -6.29 -9.14 26.78
CA TRP A 428 -6.92 -9.11 28.11
C TRP A 428 -8.41 -9.48 28.12
N LEU A 429 -9.09 -9.43 26.98
CA LEU A 429 -10.49 -9.81 26.85
C LEU A 429 -10.69 -11.33 27.06
N PRO A 430 -11.86 -11.73 27.58
CA PRO A 430 -12.32 -13.12 27.55
C PRO A 430 -12.22 -13.73 26.15
N SER A 431 -11.89 -15.02 26.06
CA SER A 431 -11.65 -15.72 24.78
C SER A 431 -12.78 -15.56 23.76
N ASN A 432 -14.04 -15.61 24.22
CA ASN A 432 -15.23 -15.45 23.39
C ASN A 432 -15.44 -14.03 22.84
N LEU A 433 -14.70 -13.04 23.35
CA LEU A 433 -14.79 -11.63 22.91
C LEU A 433 -13.59 -11.19 22.08
N LYS A 434 -12.56 -12.05 21.93
CA LYS A 434 -11.32 -11.67 21.22
C LYS A 434 -11.57 -11.41 19.74
N SER A 435 -12.49 -12.15 19.12
CA SER A 435 -12.85 -12.00 17.70
C SER A 435 -13.99 -11.00 17.44
N THR A 436 -14.52 -10.35 18.47
CA THR A 436 -15.67 -9.45 18.34
C THR A 436 -15.27 -8.08 17.82
N ASN A 437 -16.08 -7.53 16.91
CA ASN A 437 -15.99 -6.13 16.51
C ASN A 437 -16.68 -5.23 17.54
N TRP A 438 -15.97 -4.21 17.98
CA TRP A 438 -16.42 -3.27 19.00
C TRP A 438 -16.90 -1.98 18.35
N VAL A 439 -18.08 -1.52 18.77
CA VAL A 439 -18.69 -0.28 18.27
C VAL A 439 -18.86 0.74 19.39
N PRO A 440 -18.73 2.04 19.11
CA PRO A 440 -18.87 3.07 20.12
C PRO A 440 -20.34 3.24 20.51
N CYS A 441 -20.65 3.03 21.79
CA CYS A 441 -21.98 3.34 22.32
C CYS A 441 -22.06 4.81 22.79
N TYR A 442 -20.95 5.41 23.21
CA TYR A 442 -20.90 6.80 23.66
C TYR A 442 -19.51 7.42 23.52
N ARG A 443 -19.49 8.72 23.20
CA ARG A 443 -18.28 9.54 23.12
C ARG A 443 -18.56 10.95 23.67
N LYS A 444 -17.77 11.43 24.64
CA LYS A 444 -17.97 12.74 25.29
C LYS A 444 -17.58 13.90 24.38
N SER A 445 -16.53 13.79 23.58
CA SER A 445 -16.18 14.83 22.60
C SER A 445 -17.30 15.18 21.60
N THR A 446 -18.32 14.33 21.46
CA THR A 446 -19.52 14.61 20.64
C THR A 446 -20.78 14.90 21.46
N ARG A 447 -20.73 14.83 22.80
CA ARG A 447 -21.93 14.81 23.67
C ARG A 447 -21.67 15.47 25.03
N THR A 448 -22.59 16.34 25.45
CA THR A 448 -22.35 17.28 26.55
C THR A 448 -22.85 16.82 27.93
N SER A 449 -23.61 15.72 28.06
CA SER A 449 -24.18 15.31 29.36
C SER A 449 -24.05 13.81 29.69
N ASN A 450 -23.76 13.52 30.97
CA ASN A 450 -23.62 12.16 31.51
C ASN A 450 -24.90 11.32 31.34
N GLY A 451 -26.08 11.94 31.33
CA GLY A 451 -27.36 11.24 31.10
C GLY A 451 -27.46 10.59 29.71
N GLN A 452 -26.77 11.13 28.69
CA GLN A 452 -26.76 10.55 27.36
C GLN A 452 -25.90 9.29 27.25
N TRP A 453 -24.85 9.16 28.06
CA TRP A 453 -24.06 7.94 28.16
C TRP A 453 -24.93 6.78 28.66
N TRP A 454 -25.64 7.03 29.77
CA TRP A 454 -26.51 6.03 30.37
C TRP A 454 -27.54 5.50 29.37
N ASN A 455 -28.29 6.38 28.73
CA ASN A 455 -29.36 5.99 27.81
C ASN A 455 -28.86 5.21 26.59
N LYS A 456 -27.60 5.39 26.18
CA LYS A 456 -27.04 4.75 24.98
C LYS A 456 -26.28 3.47 25.27
N CYS A 457 -25.57 3.37 26.39
CA CYS A 457 -24.72 2.22 26.69
C CYS A 457 -25.40 1.19 27.61
N ARG A 458 -26.49 1.54 28.30
CA ARG A 458 -27.10 0.67 29.34
C ARG A 458 -27.57 -0.71 28.86
N SER A 459 -28.02 -0.82 27.61
CA SER A 459 -28.54 -2.07 27.05
C SER A 459 -27.46 -3.05 26.60
N TYR A 460 -26.18 -2.68 26.67
CA TYR A 460 -25.07 -3.51 26.20
C TYR A 460 -24.35 -4.16 27.38
N ALA A 461 -24.16 -5.48 27.29
CA ALA A 461 -23.20 -6.20 28.11
C ALA A 461 -21.80 -6.09 27.48
N ASN A 462 -20.75 -6.43 28.25
CA ASN A 462 -19.36 -6.35 27.79
C ASN A 462 -19.01 -4.97 27.24
N THR A 463 -18.96 -3.96 28.12
CA THR A 463 -18.59 -2.60 27.74
C THR A 463 -17.12 -2.32 28.07
N LEU A 464 -16.39 -1.72 27.14
CA LEU A 464 -15.02 -1.26 27.35
C LEU A 464 -15.01 0.27 27.42
N THR A 465 -14.64 0.83 28.56
CA THR A 465 -14.49 2.28 28.73
C THR A 465 -13.02 2.65 28.63
N VAL A 466 -12.70 3.61 27.76
CA VAL A 466 -11.34 4.10 27.52
C VAL A 466 -11.32 5.61 27.68
N MET A 467 -10.32 6.13 28.39
CA MET A 467 -10.21 7.55 28.70
C MET A 467 -8.76 8.00 28.54
N LYS A 468 -8.58 9.22 28.00
CA LYS A 468 -7.29 9.89 27.93
C LYS A 468 -7.27 11.04 28.93
N LEU A 469 -6.38 10.97 29.90
CA LEU A 469 -6.19 12.00 30.90
C LEU A 469 -5.49 13.23 30.30
N SER A 470 -5.60 14.38 30.96
CA SER A 470 -4.87 15.61 30.60
C SER A 470 -3.35 15.41 30.58
N THR A 471 -2.85 14.49 31.41
CA THR A 471 -1.44 14.05 31.44
C THR A 471 -1.02 13.23 30.22
N GLY A 472 -1.93 12.95 29.28
CA GLY A 472 -1.69 12.08 28.14
C GLY A 472 -1.84 10.59 28.42
N LYS A 473 -1.93 10.18 29.70
CA LYS A 473 -2.12 8.77 30.10
C LYS A 473 -3.46 8.23 29.63
N VAL A 474 -3.47 6.97 29.18
CA VAL A 474 -4.66 6.26 28.70
C VAL A 474 -4.98 5.12 29.65
N ILE A 475 -6.16 5.21 30.27
CA ILE A 475 -6.67 4.27 31.27
C ILE A 475 -8.09 3.87 30.94
N GLY A 476 -8.60 2.83 31.61
CA GLY A 476 -9.98 2.43 31.41
C GLY A 476 -10.38 1.22 32.22
N GLY A 477 -11.52 0.64 31.84
CA GLY A 477 -12.01 -0.60 32.43
C GLY A 477 -12.93 -1.37 31.49
N PHE A 478 -12.96 -2.67 31.66
CA PHE A 478 -13.91 -3.58 31.04
C PHE A 478 -14.97 -3.98 32.05
N SER A 479 -16.23 -3.98 31.63
CA SER A 479 -17.37 -4.39 32.45
C SER A 479 -18.19 -5.44 31.71
N LYS A 480 -18.33 -6.62 32.31
CA LYS A 480 -19.10 -7.74 31.72
C LYS A 480 -20.61 -7.52 31.79
N ALA A 481 -21.10 -6.94 32.88
CA ALA A 481 -22.54 -6.80 33.13
C ALA A 481 -23.18 -5.70 32.26
N GLY A 482 -24.30 -6.04 31.61
CA GLY A 482 -25.20 -5.04 31.02
C GLY A 482 -25.95 -4.29 32.11
N ARG A 483 -26.09 -2.97 31.99
CA ARG A 483 -26.68 -2.13 33.04
C ARG A 483 -28.21 -2.09 32.89
N GLY A 484 -28.87 -3.15 33.36
CA GLY A 484 -30.33 -3.21 33.46
C GLY A 484 -30.90 -2.10 34.35
N HIS A 485 -32.09 -1.62 34.00
CA HIS A 485 -32.81 -0.55 34.70
C HIS A 485 -32.99 -0.84 36.19
N GLY A 486 -32.49 0.06 37.04
CA GLY A 486 -33.00 0.22 38.40
C GLY A 486 -32.45 -0.76 39.44
N SER A 487 -31.14 -0.73 39.67
CA SER A 487 -30.50 -0.87 41.00
C SER A 487 -29.02 -1.19 40.78
N TYR A 488 -28.12 -0.60 41.58
CA TYR A 488 -26.72 -1.01 41.68
C TYR A 488 -26.65 -2.40 42.33
N THR A 489 -27.28 -3.42 41.76
CA THR A 489 -27.12 -4.78 42.26
C THR A 489 -25.67 -5.15 42.00
N ASN A 490 -24.93 -5.42 43.09
CA ASN A 490 -23.56 -5.93 43.09
C ASN A 490 -23.50 -7.29 42.39
N GLN A 491 -23.68 -7.31 41.06
CA GLN A 491 -23.39 -8.48 40.26
C GLN A 491 -21.87 -8.56 40.17
N ASN A 492 -21.28 -9.25 41.15
CA ASN A 492 -19.90 -9.70 41.13
C ASN A 492 -19.77 -10.72 39.99
N THR A 493 -19.62 -10.25 38.75
CA THR A 493 -19.46 -11.14 37.61
C THR A 493 -18.04 -11.69 37.48
N GLY A 494 -17.14 -11.43 38.43
CA GLY A 494 -15.73 -11.88 38.47
C GLY A 494 -14.81 -11.30 37.38
N ASP A 495 -15.38 -10.89 36.25
CA ASP A 495 -14.64 -10.64 35.01
C ASP A 495 -14.52 -9.16 34.64
N SER A 496 -14.92 -8.24 35.53
CA SER A 496 -14.70 -6.80 35.30
C SER A 496 -13.30 -6.42 35.80
N TRP A 497 -12.58 -5.60 35.03
CA TRP A 497 -11.19 -5.24 35.33
C TRP A 497 -10.86 -3.81 34.91
N LEU A 498 -9.85 -3.23 35.55
CA LEU A 498 -9.28 -1.93 35.21
C LEU A 498 -7.97 -2.11 34.45
N PHE A 499 -7.57 -1.10 33.69
CA PHE A 499 -6.31 -1.13 32.97
C PHE A 499 -5.68 0.26 32.79
N SER A 500 -4.38 0.25 32.55
CA SER A 500 -3.58 1.38 32.06
C SER A 500 -2.85 0.93 30.79
N LEU A 501 -3.21 1.48 29.63
CA LEU A 501 -2.53 1.20 28.36
C LEU A 501 -1.18 1.90 28.30
N THR A 502 -1.06 3.08 28.91
CA THR A 502 0.22 3.79 28.98
C THR A 502 1.28 3.01 29.75
N ASN A 503 0.88 2.26 30.78
CA ASN A 503 1.81 1.47 31.60
C ASN A 503 1.79 -0.03 31.24
N GLY A 504 0.99 -0.45 30.27
CA GLY A 504 0.85 -1.86 29.88
C GLY A 504 0.31 -2.78 30.99
N PHE A 505 -0.54 -2.29 31.90
CA PHE A 505 -0.96 -3.03 33.09
C PHE A 505 -2.47 -3.30 33.16
N LYS A 506 -2.84 -4.53 33.56
CA LYS A 506 -4.22 -4.98 33.83
C LYS A 506 -4.39 -5.27 35.33
N HIS A 507 -5.36 -4.62 35.95
CA HIS A 507 -5.74 -4.90 37.34
C HIS A 507 -6.84 -5.97 37.39
N ASN A 508 -6.50 -7.15 37.89
CA ASN A 508 -7.43 -8.28 38.03
C ASN A 508 -8.32 -8.20 39.27
N VAL A 509 -8.20 -7.15 40.10
CA VAL A 509 -8.82 -7.10 41.43
C VAL A 509 -9.61 -5.81 41.63
N CYS A 510 -10.91 -5.88 41.42
CA CYS A 510 -11.87 -5.14 42.24
C CYS A 510 -12.85 -6.17 42.79
N LEU A 511 -12.39 -6.96 43.77
CA LEU A 511 -13.27 -7.76 44.60
C LEU A 511 -14.18 -6.78 45.37
N GLY A 512 -15.43 -6.68 44.91
CA GLY A 512 -16.48 -5.92 45.57
C GLY A 512 -16.65 -4.47 45.06
N ARG A 513 -17.77 -4.25 44.39
CA ARG A 513 -18.40 -2.97 44.00
C ARG A 513 -17.93 -2.38 42.65
N ALA A 514 -18.74 -2.64 41.61
CA ALA A 514 -18.76 -1.87 40.35
C ALA A 514 -18.93 -0.35 40.59
N GLU A 515 -19.40 0.04 41.77
CA GLU A 515 -19.50 1.41 42.27
C GLU A 515 -18.13 2.12 42.39
N LYS A 516 -17.06 1.41 42.80
CA LYS A 516 -15.70 2.01 42.92
C LYS A 516 -15.11 2.37 41.56
N LEU A 517 -15.37 1.55 40.54
CA LEU A 517 -15.00 1.83 39.14
C LEU A 517 -15.65 3.15 38.68
N TRP A 518 -16.91 3.37 39.06
CA TRP A 518 -17.65 4.58 38.71
C TRP A 518 -17.15 5.81 39.47
N ARG A 519 -16.91 5.71 40.79
CA ARG A 519 -16.34 6.79 41.60
C ARG A 519 -14.95 7.22 41.11
N PHE A 520 -14.13 6.26 40.68
CA PHE A 520 -12.83 6.54 40.05
C PHE A 520 -12.94 7.23 38.69
N MET A 521 -13.93 6.86 37.85
CA MET A 521 -14.04 7.38 36.48
C MET A 521 -14.84 8.69 36.33
N PHE A 522 -15.82 8.97 37.21
CA PHE A 522 -16.79 10.05 36.99
C PHE A 522 -16.95 11.07 38.12
N GLY A 523 -16.33 10.83 39.29
CA GLY A 523 -16.20 11.80 40.39
C GLY A 523 -17.52 12.27 41.01
N GLU A 524 -17.82 11.77 42.22
CA GLU A 524 -18.50 12.54 43.26
C GLU A 524 -17.68 12.38 44.55
N LYS A 525 -17.57 13.48 45.30
CA LYS A 525 -16.70 13.71 46.47
C LYS A 525 -16.38 12.43 47.27
N CYS A 526 -15.08 12.15 47.46
CA CYS A 526 -14.62 11.23 48.49
C CYS A 526 -14.94 11.83 49.86
N GLY A 527 -16.08 11.44 50.44
CA GLY A 527 -16.50 11.77 51.80
C GLY A 527 -16.92 10.50 52.54
N ASP A 528 -16.14 10.24 53.60
CA ASP A 528 -16.41 9.57 54.87
C ASP A 528 -16.66 8.04 54.94
N GLY A 529 -15.69 7.35 55.58
CA GLY A 529 -15.95 6.18 56.43
C GLY A 529 -15.11 4.92 56.21
N ALA A 530 -13.89 4.91 56.79
CA ALA A 530 -13.06 3.76 57.27
C ALA A 530 -12.60 2.67 56.27
N GLU A 531 -11.39 2.12 56.28
CA GLU A 531 -10.12 2.30 57.00
C GLU A 531 -9.05 1.54 56.16
N ASP A 532 -7.79 1.99 56.22
CA ASP A 532 -6.56 1.37 55.71
C ASP A 532 -6.40 1.03 54.22
N TRP A 533 -5.90 2.03 53.46
CA TRP A 533 -4.73 1.85 52.59
C TRP A 533 -3.87 3.13 52.66
N THR A 534 -2.80 3.10 53.44
CA THR A 534 -1.71 4.07 53.39
C THR A 534 -0.83 3.80 52.16
N ALA A 535 -0.94 4.64 51.14
CA ALA A 535 0.12 4.91 50.17
C ALA A 535 -0.14 6.26 49.50
N GLU A 536 0.91 7.06 49.43
CA GLU A 536 0.98 8.47 49.04
C GLU A 536 0.29 8.81 47.70
N GLY A 537 -0.50 9.89 47.69
CA GLY A 537 -0.90 10.59 46.45
C GLY A 537 -2.40 10.88 46.33
N ARG A 538 -2.81 12.09 46.71
CA ARG A 538 -4.07 12.70 46.28
C ARG A 538 -4.05 12.84 44.75
N PHE A 539 -4.85 12.07 44.03
CA PHE A 539 -5.11 12.30 42.59
C PHE A 539 -6.39 13.11 42.43
N GLU A 540 -6.29 14.44 42.45
CA GLU A 540 -7.26 15.27 41.73
C GLU A 540 -7.01 15.04 40.23
N VAL A 541 -7.96 14.42 39.52
CA VAL A 541 -7.82 14.15 38.08
C VAL A 541 -8.67 15.16 37.31
N PRO A 542 -8.11 16.29 36.83
CA PRO A 542 -8.76 17.07 35.79
C PRO A 542 -8.60 16.28 34.47
N GLY A 543 -9.56 15.41 34.15
CA GLY A 543 -9.47 14.52 32.98
C GLY A 543 -10.81 14.33 32.26
N ARG A 544 -10.79 14.33 30.92
CA ARG A 544 -11.97 14.10 30.08
C ARG A 544 -12.20 12.59 29.89
N VAL A 545 -13.36 12.10 30.31
CA VAL A 545 -13.87 10.76 29.92
C VAL A 545 -14.29 10.82 28.46
N ASP A 546 -13.71 10.06 27.53
CA ASP A 546 -13.96 10.31 26.10
C ASP A 546 -14.63 9.17 25.31
N LEU A 547 -14.60 7.88 25.71
CA LEU A 547 -15.20 6.81 24.90
C LEU A 547 -15.64 5.55 25.69
N THR A 548 -16.83 5.04 25.41
CA THR A 548 -17.26 3.67 25.79
C THR A 548 -17.65 2.89 24.54
N LEU A 549 -17.11 1.68 24.41
CA LEU A 549 -17.32 0.72 23.33
C LEU A 549 -18.14 -0.48 23.83
N CYS A 550 -18.90 -1.12 22.95
CA CYS A 550 -19.74 -2.28 23.25
C CYS A 550 -19.59 -3.36 22.18
N SER A 551 -19.73 -4.64 22.59
CA SER A 551 -19.89 -5.74 21.63
C SER A 551 -21.29 -5.68 21.00
N GLY A 552 -21.38 -5.64 19.66
CA GLY A 552 -22.66 -5.75 18.95
C GLY A 552 -23.19 -7.20 18.93
N PRO A 553 -24.52 -7.43 18.83
CA PRO A 553 -25.06 -8.76 18.55
C PRO A 553 -24.65 -9.19 17.13
N GLY A 554 -24.12 -10.40 16.99
CA GLY A 554 -23.85 -10.99 15.67
C GLY A 554 -25.16 -11.09 14.88
N LEU A 555 -25.18 -10.53 13.66
CA LEU A 555 -26.24 -10.79 12.70
C LEU A 555 -26.17 -12.27 12.32
N ALA A 556 -27.10 -13.07 12.85
CA ALA A 556 -27.51 -14.29 12.17
C ALA A 556 -28.16 -13.91 10.83
N PRO A 557 -27.95 -14.66 9.75
CA PRO A 557 -28.58 -14.35 8.47
C PRO A 557 -30.10 -14.46 8.64
N LEU A 558 -30.81 -13.35 8.45
CA LEU A 558 -32.24 -13.36 8.20
C LEU A 558 -32.45 -14.06 6.86
N ALA A 559 -32.92 -15.31 6.93
CA ALA A 559 -33.57 -15.95 5.81
C ALA A 559 -34.72 -15.06 5.34
N SER A 560 -34.71 -14.73 4.05
CA SER A 560 -35.78 -13.99 3.38
C SER A 560 -37.14 -14.63 3.65
N LEU A 561 -38.05 -13.81 4.15
CA LEU A 561 -39.48 -13.93 3.90
C LEU A 561 -39.85 -12.77 2.98
N ILE A 562 -39.82 -13.09 1.68
CA ILE A 562 -40.59 -12.66 0.50
C ILE A 562 -39.71 -12.90 -0.73
#